data_AF-A0A8T5LV76-F1
#
_entry.id   AF-A0A8T5LV76-F1
#
_cell.length_a   1.000
_cell.length_b   1.000
_cell.length_c   1.000
_cell.angle_alpha   90.00
_cell.angle_beta   90.00
_cell.angle_gamma   90.00
#
_symmetry.space_group_name_H-M   'P 1'
#
loop_
_entity.id
_entity.type
_entity.pdbx_description
1 polymer ?
#
loop_
_entity_poly.entity_id
_entity_poly.type
_entity_poly.pdbx_seq_one_letter_code
_entity_poly.pdbx_strand_id
1 'polypeptide(L)'
;FFIVQVDFDSEFAPFLSEQEIIDINDDISGLANSLAVGSDDLFEVVFRFADWVERNIEYNLSSVTSDAAQKSSWVFNNRYGVCDELTSLFISLCRSVGIPARFISGISHTDVDYFAEKWGPHGWAEVYFPIVGWVPFDVTYRQFGWVDATHIKLQVSSDSTPSSVDFNAVGRGFNIKGGDFDSSVDVLSVGPLKELLVSLNFEVSERKVGFGSFNLLSVDLTNNQNHYLTVPLQLAPTTNIENYDDRFRNVLLSPGETKKEFFIVQVDFDLDKNYAYTFPLKLFIGNKTFLAFFKVDRNGDVFDFDYFNSQVPKQEAVYQPLQGSCVADKNSLYLGESLVVSCSFQNIDDDVLRWVNICLEQECHNKHFSLGETYDFEFTKNISVVGVKNLAVTLSNEDFQVSKYLLIYSLDEPLVSISDLKFPETISFKDLADVSFVVSQESFSNPKSVQVSIVHKQFSHSWNISDLSSKKVFSLSIPGRVLSSGVNKFSLITTFKDDFGKDYSLAEEFSISLEGVTFGQKVLIFFNQLSLKLEGMFGV
;
A
#
# COMPACT_ATOMS: atom_id res chain seq x y z
N PHE A 1 18.84 4.66 -0.66
CA PHE A 1 17.75 5.61 -0.39
C PHE A 1 16.91 5.72 -1.65
N PHE A 2 16.13 4.68 -1.93
CA PHE A 2 14.84 4.80 -2.59
C PHE A 2 13.89 5.28 -1.49
N ILE A 3 13.41 6.52 -1.60
CA ILE A 3 12.23 6.92 -0.85
C ILE A 3 11.19 7.21 -1.93
N VAL A 4 10.21 6.32 -2.07
CA VAL A 4 8.99 6.57 -2.82
C VAL A 4 8.21 7.60 -2.01
N GLN A 5 8.67 8.85 -1.98
CA GLN A 5 8.05 9.87 -1.14
C GLN A 5 6.86 10.44 -1.88
N VAL A 6 5.78 9.65 -2.06
CA VAL A 6 4.52 10.23 -2.55
C VAL A 6 4.11 11.29 -1.52
N ASP A 7 3.76 12.51 -1.94
CA ASP A 7 3.23 13.52 -1.01
C ASP A 7 1.79 13.10 -0.70
N PHE A 8 1.70 12.11 0.16
CA PHE A 8 0.44 11.62 0.65
C PHE A 8 -0.12 12.64 1.63
N ASP A 9 -1.42 12.89 1.57
CA ASP A 9 -2.06 13.81 2.51
C ASP A 9 -1.75 13.45 3.96
N SER A 10 -1.94 14.40 4.88
CA SER A 10 -1.68 14.19 6.32
C SER A 10 -2.43 12.99 6.90
N GLU A 11 -3.50 12.53 6.24
CA GLU A 11 -4.21 11.29 6.58
C GLU A 11 -3.37 10.02 6.42
N PHE A 12 -2.33 10.04 5.58
CA PHE A 12 -1.38 8.94 5.39
C PHE A 12 -0.16 9.04 6.29
N ALA A 13 0.08 10.18 6.93
CA ALA A 13 1.22 10.36 7.83
C ALA A 13 1.32 9.23 8.89
N PRO A 14 0.21 8.77 9.52
CA PRO A 14 0.26 7.63 10.44
C PRO A 14 0.65 6.30 9.77
N PHE A 15 0.44 6.18 8.46
CA PHE A 15 0.73 4.98 7.66
C PHE A 15 2.06 5.05 6.92
N LEU A 16 2.82 6.14 7.12
CA LEU A 16 4.16 6.36 6.57
C LEU A 16 5.22 6.39 7.66
N SER A 17 4.85 6.81 8.88
CA SER A 17 5.77 6.88 10.00
C SER A 17 5.86 5.56 10.77
N GLU A 18 6.98 5.40 11.48
CA GLU A 18 7.08 4.41 12.54
C GLU A 18 6.04 4.66 13.64
N GLN A 19 5.70 3.60 14.37
CA GLN A 19 4.82 3.57 15.54
C GLN A 19 5.50 2.78 16.67
N GLU A 20 4.77 2.39 17.71
CA GLU A 20 5.37 1.71 18.85
C GLU A 20 5.81 0.28 18.52
N ILE A 21 4.92 -0.51 17.88
CA ILE A 21 5.18 -1.89 17.48
C ILE A 21 5.70 -1.96 16.03
N ILE A 22 5.10 -1.18 15.14
CA ILE A 22 5.60 -1.02 13.77
C ILE A 22 6.73 0.03 13.76
N ASP A 23 7.88 -0.32 14.34
CA ASP A 23 9.08 0.51 14.40
C ASP A 23 9.97 0.36 13.15
N ILE A 24 10.78 1.37 12.84
CA ILE A 24 11.70 1.36 11.70
C ILE A 24 13.12 1.60 12.21
N ASN A 25 14.08 0.79 11.74
CA ASN A 25 15.50 1.02 12.02
C ASN A 25 16.35 0.95 10.74
N ASP A 26 17.65 1.20 10.87
CA ASP A 26 18.58 1.21 9.73
C ASP A 26 18.69 -0.16 9.04
N ASP A 27 18.57 -1.27 9.76
CA ASP A 27 18.64 -2.62 9.20
C ASP A 27 17.42 -2.94 8.32
N ILE A 28 16.22 -2.62 8.81
CA ILE A 28 14.96 -2.77 8.06
C ILE A 28 15.00 -1.87 6.82
N SER A 29 15.41 -0.61 6.99
CA SER A 29 15.54 0.34 5.88
C SER A 29 16.57 -0.14 4.86
N GLY A 30 17.71 -0.68 5.31
CA GLY A 30 18.76 -1.23 4.47
C GLY A 30 18.28 -2.43 3.65
N LEU A 31 17.53 -3.34 4.27
CA LEU A 31 16.91 -4.47 3.59
C LEU A 31 15.85 -4.03 2.57
N ALA A 32 14.93 -3.13 2.95
CA ALA A 32 13.91 -2.65 2.04
C ALA A 32 14.55 -1.98 0.80
N ASN A 33 15.61 -1.19 1.01
CA ASN A 33 16.38 -0.62 -0.08
C ASN A 33 17.04 -1.68 -0.97
N SER A 34 17.62 -2.75 -0.41
CA SER A 34 18.28 -3.79 -1.20
C SER A 34 17.29 -4.63 -2.02
N LEU A 35 16.12 -4.93 -1.46
CA LEU A 35 15.05 -5.66 -2.14
C LEU A 35 14.40 -4.82 -3.26
N ALA A 36 14.33 -3.50 -3.10
CA ALA A 36 13.76 -2.59 -4.10
C ALA A 36 14.68 -2.35 -5.32
N VAL A 37 15.96 -2.70 -5.24
CA VAL A 37 16.93 -2.46 -6.32
C VAL A 37 16.51 -3.15 -7.63
N GLY A 38 16.69 -2.43 -8.75
CA GLY A 38 16.53 -3.00 -10.08
C GLY A 38 15.08 -3.14 -10.54
N SER A 39 14.12 -2.57 -9.80
CA SER A 39 12.73 -2.45 -10.23
C SER A 39 12.24 -1.00 -10.06
N ASP A 40 11.51 -0.51 -11.06
CA ASP A 40 10.76 0.74 -11.03
C ASP A 40 9.25 0.50 -10.85
N ASP A 41 8.85 -0.77 -10.69
CA ASP A 41 7.49 -1.21 -10.49
C ASP A 41 7.19 -1.32 -8.99
N LEU A 42 6.32 -0.43 -8.50
CA LEU A 42 5.93 -0.40 -7.09
C LEU A 42 5.33 -1.73 -6.62
N PHE A 43 4.54 -2.41 -7.47
CA PHE A 43 3.92 -3.67 -7.09
C PHE A 43 4.97 -4.77 -6.98
N GLU A 44 5.94 -4.80 -7.89
CA GLU A 44 7.08 -5.71 -7.78
C GLU A 44 7.90 -5.46 -6.52
N VAL A 45 8.18 -4.21 -6.18
CA VAL A 45 8.91 -3.85 -4.95
C VAL A 45 8.18 -4.34 -3.70
N VAL A 46 6.87 -4.04 -3.58
CA VAL A 46 6.05 -4.47 -2.43
C VAL A 46 5.94 -6.00 -2.39
N PHE A 47 5.80 -6.65 -3.55
CA PHE A 47 5.81 -8.10 -3.65
C PHE A 47 7.11 -8.70 -3.12
N ARG A 48 8.28 -8.14 -3.47
CA ARG A 48 9.58 -8.61 -2.98
C ARG A 48 9.70 -8.46 -1.46
N PHE A 49 9.12 -7.43 -0.87
CA PHE A 49 9.09 -7.28 0.59
C PHE A 49 8.23 -8.36 1.25
N ALA A 50 7.03 -8.60 0.72
CA ALA A 50 6.13 -9.63 1.22
C ALA A 50 6.73 -11.03 1.10
N ASP A 51 7.30 -11.36 -0.07
CA ASP A 51 7.98 -12.64 -0.33
C ASP A 51 9.18 -12.84 0.59
N TRP A 52 9.97 -11.78 0.82
CA TRP A 52 11.10 -11.88 1.74
C TRP A 52 10.64 -12.17 3.18
N VAL A 53 9.62 -11.47 3.69
CA VAL A 53 9.10 -11.71 5.05
C VAL A 53 8.61 -13.14 5.18
N GLU A 54 7.82 -13.60 4.22
CA GLU A 54 7.26 -14.96 4.24
C GLU A 54 8.34 -16.05 4.24
N ARG A 55 9.42 -15.86 3.46
CA ARG A 55 10.48 -16.86 3.33
C ARG A 55 11.53 -16.83 4.44
N ASN A 56 11.64 -15.72 5.17
CA ASN A 56 12.70 -15.51 6.16
C ASN A 56 12.22 -15.41 7.61
N ILE A 57 10.90 -15.32 7.84
CA ILE A 57 10.31 -15.22 9.17
C ILE A 57 9.40 -16.42 9.42
N GLU A 58 9.76 -17.23 10.42
CA GLU A 58 8.97 -18.41 10.81
C GLU A 58 7.67 -18.02 11.52
N TYR A 59 6.54 -18.51 11.03
CA TYR A 59 5.27 -18.40 11.74
C TYR A 59 5.23 -19.38 12.92
N ASN A 60 5.21 -18.87 14.15
CA ASN A 60 5.33 -19.68 15.36
C ASN A 60 4.32 -19.28 16.43
N LEU A 61 3.24 -20.06 16.57
CA LEU A 61 2.22 -19.83 17.60
C LEU A 61 2.72 -20.02 19.04
N SER A 62 3.86 -20.67 19.25
CA SER A 62 4.45 -20.82 20.59
C SER A 62 5.08 -19.52 21.08
N SER A 63 5.28 -18.52 20.21
CA SER A 63 5.74 -17.19 20.61
C SER A 63 4.63 -16.27 21.09
N VAL A 64 3.37 -16.71 21.04
CA VAL A 64 2.24 -15.94 21.59
C VAL A 64 2.46 -15.73 23.07
N THR A 65 2.72 -14.48 23.46
CA THR A 65 2.67 -14.08 24.87
C THR A 65 1.38 -13.31 25.09
N SER A 66 0.67 -13.58 26.19
CA SER A 66 -0.61 -12.93 26.49
C SER A 66 -0.49 -11.42 26.72
N ASP A 67 0.73 -10.90 26.88
CA ASP A 67 0.98 -9.60 27.51
C ASP A 67 1.77 -8.61 26.64
N ALA A 68 2.33 -9.00 25.46
CA ALA A 68 3.06 -8.06 24.61
C ALA A 68 3.24 -8.51 23.14
N ALA A 69 2.72 -7.71 22.21
CA ALA A 69 3.11 -7.75 20.79
C ALA A 69 4.59 -7.36 20.64
N GLN A 70 5.31 -7.98 19.70
CA GLN A 70 6.73 -7.69 19.48
C GLN A 70 6.95 -6.65 18.38
N LYS A 71 7.93 -5.77 18.60
CA LYS A 71 8.34 -4.75 17.63
C LYS A 71 8.85 -5.36 16.33
N SER A 72 8.67 -4.67 15.22
CA SER A 72 9.15 -5.08 13.89
C SER A 72 10.66 -5.34 13.88
N SER A 73 11.46 -4.50 14.54
CA SER A 73 12.90 -4.69 14.72
C SER A 73 13.27 -5.96 15.50
N TRP A 74 12.43 -6.36 16.46
CA TRP A 74 12.61 -7.61 17.19
C TRP A 74 12.33 -8.81 16.28
N VAL A 75 11.25 -8.77 15.50
CA VAL A 75 10.87 -9.83 14.56
C VAL A 75 11.95 -9.99 13.49
N PHE A 76 12.47 -8.88 12.99
CA PHE A 76 13.63 -8.88 12.11
C PHE A 76 14.78 -9.65 12.78
N ASN A 77 15.24 -9.27 13.96
CA ASN A 77 16.41 -9.92 14.57
C ASN A 77 16.20 -11.40 14.95
N ASN A 78 14.99 -11.78 15.36
CA ASN A 78 14.70 -13.11 15.87
C ASN A 78 14.18 -14.09 14.81
N ARG A 79 13.70 -13.58 13.67
CA ARG A 79 13.23 -14.35 12.51
C ARG A 79 12.04 -15.28 12.79
N TYR A 80 11.19 -14.94 13.76
CA TYR A 80 9.91 -15.62 14.00
C TYR A 80 8.85 -14.69 14.61
N GLY A 81 7.57 -15.07 14.49
CA GLY A 81 6.44 -14.34 15.09
C GLY A 81 5.09 -14.96 14.73
N VAL A 82 3.97 -14.31 15.09
CA VAL A 82 2.64 -14.67 14.59
C VAL A 82 2.13 -13.65 13.57
N CYS A 83 0.84 -13.70 13.22
CA CYS A 83 0.27 -12.91 12.12
C CYS A 83 0.49 -11.41 12.30
N ASP A 84 0.38 -10.91 13.54
CA ASP A 84 0.62 -9.52 13.89
C ASP A 84 2.07 -9.12 13.67
N GLU A 85 3.03 -9.92 14.12
CA GLU A 85 4.47 -9.66 13.97
C GLU A 85 4.94 -9.69 12.51
N LEU A 86 4.54 -10.70 11.74
CA LEU A 86 4.90 -10.81 10.33
C LEU A 86 4.32 -9.64 9.54
N THR A 87 3.06 -9.30 9.79
CA THR A 87 2.39 -8.15 9.18
C THR A 87 3.05 -6.83 9.57
N SER A 88 3.42 -6.67 10.83
CA SER A 88 4.10 -5.47 11.34
C SER A 88 5.45 -5.26 10.66
N LEU A 89 6.27 -6.31 10.54
CA LEU A 89 7.55 -6.23 9.84
C LEU A 89 7.38 -5.90 8.35
N PHE A 90 6.41 -6.50 7.68
CA PHE A 90 6.10 -6.19 6.30
C PHE A 90 5.69 -4.72 6.10
N ILE A 91 4.83 -4.19 6.98
CA ILE A 91 4.45 -2.78 6.98
C ILE A 91 5.67 -1.89 7.24
N SER A 92 6.53 -2.27 8.18
CA SER A 92 7.77 -1.53 8.49
C SER A 92 8.71 -1.45 7.28
N LEU A 93 8.89 -2.54 6.53
CA LEU A 93 9.64 -2.53 5.26
C LEU A 93 9.04 -1.53 4.27
N CYS A 94 7.73 -1.54 4.08
CA CYS A 94 7.04 -0.60 3.17
C CYS A 94 7.26 0.86 3.62
N ARG A 95 7.01 1.16 4.89
CA ARG A 95 7.11 2.52 5.45
C ARG A 95 8.53 3.06 5.43
N SER A 96 9.53 2.20 5.64
CA SER A 96 10.95 2.58 5.61
C SER A 96 11.43 3.17 4.29
N VAL A 97 10.72 2.89 3.19
CA VAL A 97 10.97 3.44 1.85
C VAL A 97 9.85 4.36 1.36
N GLY A 98 8.99 4.84 2.26
CA GLY A 98 7.95 5.82 1.97
C GLY A 98 6.67 5.26 1.36
N ILE A 99 6.45 3.95 1.40
CA ILE A 99 5.23 3.31 0.88
C ILE A 99 4.19 3.23 2.01
N PRO A 100 2.98 3.84 1.88
CA PRO A 100 1.98 3.78 2.92
C PRO A 100 1.45 2.37 3.05
N ALA A 101 1.52 1.87 4.26
CA ALA A 101 1.00 0.57 4.61
C ALA A 101 0.31 0.66 5.97
N ARG A 102 -0.85 0.03 6.10
CA ARG A 102 -1.68 0.07 7.32
C ARG A 102 -2.01 -1.33 7.80
N PHE A 103 -2.15 -1.45 9.11
CA PHE A 103 -2.49 -2.70 9.75
C PHE A 103 -4.00 -2.89 9.72
N ILE A 104 -4.43 -4.11 9.41
CA ILE A 104 -5.82 -4.53 9.44
C ILE A 104 -5.98 -5.58 10.51
N SER A 105 -6.80 -5.27 11.51
CA SER A 105 -7.25 -6.24 12.50
C SER A 105 -8.62 -6.78 12.06
N GLY A 106 -8.77 -8.10 12.03
CA GLY A 106 -10.00 -8.74 11.61
C GLY A 106 -10.09 -10.18 12.10
N ILE A 107 -10.91 -10.96 11.40
CA ILE A 107 -10.97 -12.41 11.55
C ILE A 107 -10.74 -13.09 10.21
N SER A 108 -10.11 -14.25 10.22
CA SER A 108 -9.95 -15.09 9.04
C SER A 108 -10.32 -16.54 9.30
N HIS A 109 -10.65 -17.27 8.23
CA HIS A 109 -10.84 -18.72 8.29
C HIS A 109 -9.53 -19.45 8.06
N THR A 110 -9.24 -20.45 8.89
CA THR A 110 -8.11 -21.36 8.69
C THR A 110 -8.59 -22.80 8.54
N ASP A 111 -8.07 -23.51 7.54
CA ASP A 111 -8.27 -24.96 7.39
C ASP A 111 -7.27 -25.78 8.20
N VAL A 112 -6.37 -25.13 8.96
CA VAL A 112 -5.35 -25.83 9.74
C VAL A 112 -6.00 -26.56 10.90
N ASP A 113 -5.81 -27.89 10.96
CA ASP A 113 -6.40 -28.77 11.98
C ASP A 113 -5.94 -28.48 13.41
N TYR A 114 -4.83 -27.76 13.57
CA TYR A 114 -4.34 -27.30 14.87
C TYR A 114 -5.35 -26.42 15.61
N PHE A 115 -6.14 -25.62 14.90
CA PHE A 115 -7.15 -24.74 15.49
C PHE A 115 -8.50 -25.44 15.59
N ALA A 116 -9.05 -25.47 16.81
CA ALA A 116 -10.36 -26.03 17.10
C ALA A 116 -11.49 -25.16 16.52
N GLU A 117 -11.38 -23.84 16.69
CA GLU A 117 -12.23 -22.86 16.02
C GLU A 117 -11.57 -22.44 14.70
N LYS A 118 -12.34 -22.54 13.61
CA LYS A 118 -11.82 -22.29 12.26
C LYS A 118 -11.85 -20.82 11.89
N TRP A 119 -12.66 -20.02 12.57
CA TRP A 119 -12.66 -18.56 12.46
C TRP A 119 -11.97 -17.98 13.69
N GLY A 120 -10.95 -17.16 13.49
CA GLY A 120 -10.19 -16.57 14.60
C GLY A 120 -9.63 -15.20 14.27
N PRO A 121 -9.14 -14.46 15.28
CA PRO A 121 -8.48 -13.17 15.09
C PRO A 121 -7.29 -13.31 14.14
N HIS A 122 -7.14 -12.33 13.25
CA HIS A 122 -6.06 -12.32 12.27
C HIS A 122 -5.67 -10.91 11.88
N GLY A 123 -4.37 -10.71 11.70
CA GLY A 123 -3.76 -9.45 11.26
C GLY A 123 -3.18 -9.57 9.85
N TRP A 124 -3.47 -8.62 8.98
CA TRP A 124 -2.85 -8.48 7.66
C TRP A 124 -2.64 -7.00 7.29
N ALA A 125 -1.97 -6.74 6.17
CA ALA A 125 -1.66 -5.38 5.74
C ALA A 125 -2.55 -4.94 4.57
N GLU A 126 -2.75 -3.62 4.46
CA GLU A 126 -3.11 -2.99 3.19
C GLU A 126 -2.02 -1.99 2.81
N VAL A 127 -1.59 -2.02 1.55
CA VAL A 127 -0.58 -1.13 0.98
C VAL A 127 -1.24 -0.23 -0.04
N TYR A 128 -0.91 1.07 -0.02
CA TYR A 128 -1.51 2.03 -0.92
C TYR A 128 -0.72 2.11 -2.24
N PHE A 129 -1.42 1.85 -3.35
CA PHE A 129 -0.90 2.03 -4.70
C PHE A 129 -1.57 3.24 -5.34
N PRO A 130 -0.81 4.20 -5.89
CA PRO A 130 -1.39 5.30 -6.66
C PRO A 130 -2.35 4.77 -7.74
N ILE A 131 -3.47 5.46 -7.96
CA ILE A 131 -4.53 5.11 -8.93
C ILE A 131 -5.41 3.91 -8.50
N VAL A 132 -4.87 2.90 -7.80
CA VAL A 132 -5.61 1.71 -7.38
C VAL A 132 -6.24 1.88 -6.00
N GLY A 133 -5.54 2.53 -5.08
CA GLY A 133 -5.93 2.67 -3.68
C GLY A 133 -5.30 1.62 -2.77
N TRP A 134 -5.97 1.28 -1.67
CA TRP A 134 -5.52 0.30 -0.70
C TRP A 134 -5.69 -1.13 -1.23
N VAL A 135 -4.58 -1.85 -1.36
CA VAL A 135 -4.53 -3.22 -1.84
C VAL A 135 -4.10 -4.13 -0.69
N PRO A 136 -4.80 -5.25 -0.41
CA PRO A 136 -4.48 -6.11 0.72
C PRO A 136 -3.30 -7.03 0.43
N PHE A 137 -2.50 -7.28 1.47
CA PHE A 137 -1.35 -8.18 1.48
C PHE A 137 -1.35 -8.95 2.80
N ASP A 138 -1.43 -10.28 2.69
CA ASP A 138 -1.33 -11.20 3.81
C ASP A 138 -0.10 -12.09 3.65
N VAL A 139 0.93 -11.76 4.42
CA VAL A 139 2.21 -12.50 4.50
C VAL A 139 2.07 -13.85 5.20
N THR A 140 1.05 -14.03 6.04
CA THR A 140 0.80 -15.31 6.72
C THR A 140 0.15 -16.31 5.77
N TYR A 141 -0.80 -15.84 4.95
CA TYR A 141 -1.59 -16.69 4.05
C TYR A 141 -1.06 -16.71 2.61
N ARG A 142 0.05 -16.00 2.33
CA ARG A 142 0.67 -15.87 1.00
C ARG A 142 -0.27 -15.27 -0.04
N GLN A 143 -1.09 -14.32 0.38
CA GLN A 143 -2.07 -13.64 -0.49
C GLN A 143 -1.59 -12.21 -0.73
N PHE A 144 -0.89 -11.99 -1.83
CA PHE A 144 -0.19 -10.72 -2.12
C PHE A 144 -0.94 -9.93 -3.18
N GLY A 145 -1.53 -8.79 -2.84
CA GLY A 145 -2.35 -8.03 -3.78
C GLY A 145 -3.84 -8.42 -3.79
N TRP A 146 -4.22 -9.42 -2.99
CA TRP A 146 -5.58 -9.90 -2.82
C TRP A 146 -5.69 -10.58 -1.46
N VAL A 147 -6.90 -10.65 -0.92
CA VAL A 147 -7.28 -11.60 0.12
C VAL A 147 -8.59 -12.27 -0.30
N ASP A 148 -8.77 -13.54 0.03
CA ASP A 148 -10.00 -14.27 -0.33
C ASP A 148 -11.20 -13.88 0.55
N ALA A 149 -12.36 -14.46 0.24
CA ALA A 149 -13.60 -14.24 0.97
C ALA A 149 -13.59 -14.76 2.42
N THR A 150 -12.50 -15.41 2.86
CA THR A 150 -12.34 -15.87 4.23
C THR A 150 -11.82 -14.79 5.18
N HIS A 151 -11.54 -13.59 4.68
CA HIS A 151 -11.09 -12.46 5.50
C HIS A 151 -12.24 -11.49 5.77
N ILE A 152 -12.48 -11.19 7.04
CA ILE A 152 -13.47 -10.20 7.47
C ILE A 152 -12.74 -9.07 8.21
N LYS A 153 -12.66 -7.92 7.55
CA LYS A 153 -12.03 -6.70 8.05
C LYS A 153 -12.88 -6.06 9.15
N LEU A 154 -12.29 -5.81 10.32
CA LEU A 154 -12.96 -5.17 11.45
C LEU A 154 -12.42 -3.76 11.72
N GLN A 155 -11.10 -3.58 11.73
CA GLN A 155 -10.45 -2.33 12.08
C GLN A 155 -9.26 -2.02 11.19
N VAL A 156 -9.07 -0.73 10.91
CA VAL A 156 -7.88 -0.18 10.26
C VAL A 156 -7.09 0.60 11.30
N SER A 157 -5.78 0.37 11.38
CA SER A 157 -4.92 1.07 12.34
C SER A 157 -3.54 1.38 11.76
N SER A 158 -2.89 2.38 12.34
CA SER A 158 -1.50 2.72 12.02
C SER A 158 -0.50 1.78 12.71
N ASP A 159 -0.92 1.10 13.77
CA ASP A 159 -0.12 0.15 14.54
C ASP A 159 -0.93 -1.13 14.82
N SER A 160 -0.31 -2.20 15.30
CA SER A 160 -1.00 -3.47 15.61
C SER A 160 -1.72 -3.49 16.96
N THR A 161 -1.46 -2.50 17.83
CA THR A 161 -1.99 -2.44 19.20
C THR A 161 -3.47 -2.05 19.34
N PRO A 162 -4.08 -1.19 18.49
CA PRO A 162 -5.47 -0.81 18.68
C PRO A 162 -6.41 -2.01 18.53
N SER A 163 -7.30 -2.19 19.51
CA SER A 163 -8.31 -3.23 19.48
C SER A 163 -9.39 -2.92 18.45
N SER A 164 -9.94 -3.96 17.79
CA SER A 164 -11.04 -3.78 16.84
C SER A 164 -12.38 -3.52 17.52
N VAL A 165 -12.50 -3.81 18.82
CA VAL A 165 -13.70 -3.60 19.62
C VAL A 165 -13.34 -3.04 20.99
N ASP A 166 -13.81 -1.83 21.29
CA ASP A 166 -13.65 -1.18 22.59
C ASP A 166 -14.95 -1.21 23.39
N PHE A 167 -14.90 -1.77 24.61
CA PHE A 167 -16.03 -1.74 25.55
C PHE A 167 -15.78 -0.73 26.66
N ASN A 168 -16.68 0.23 26.81
CA ASN A 168 -16.69 1.16 27.95
C ASN A 168 -17.87 0.86 28.87
N ALA A 169 -17.60 0.62 30.14
CA ALA A 169 -18.63 0.43 31.17
C ALA A 169 -18.45 1.48 32.28
N VAL A 170 -19.52 2.20 32.61
CA VAL A 170 -19.54 3.20 33.67
C VAL A 170 -20.56 2.81 34.74
N GLY A 171 -20.12 2.76 36.00
CA GLY A 171 -20.96 2.35 37.12
C GLY A 171 -20.14 2.14 38.41
N ARG A 172 -20.79 1.69 39.48
CA ARG A 172 -20.13 1.36 40.75
C ARG A 172 -20.41 -0.08 41.13
N GLY A 173 -19.38 -0.80 41.58
CA GLY A 173 -19.53 -2.15 42.16
C GLY A 173 -19.69 -3.29 41.15
N PHE A 174 -19.24 -3.14 39.91
CA PHE A 174 -19.13 -4.25 38.95
C PHE A 174 -17.66 -4.58 38.67
N ASN A 175 -17.43 -5.81 38.22
CA ASN A 175 -16.13 -6.29 37.75
C ASN A 175 -16.33 -6.82 36.32
N ILE A 176 -15.53 -6.34 35.37
CA ILE A 176 -15.55 -6.85 33.99
C ILE A 176 -14.63 -8.07 33.95
N LYS A 177 -15.14 -9.18 33.44
CA LYS A 177 -14.32 -10.33 33.06
C LYS A 177 -14.49 -10.52 31.55
N GLY A 178 -13.37 -10.58 30.83
CA GLY A 178 -13.40 -11.01 29.43
C GLY A 178 -13.93 -12.44 29.36
N GLY A 179 -14.84 -12.70 28.42
CA GLY A 179 -15.22 -14.05 28.02
C GLY A 179 -14.41 -14.48 26.80
N ASP A 180 -14.56 -15.74 26.41
CA ASP A 180 -14.01 -16.24 25.15
C ASP A 180 -14.70 -15.55 23.96
N PHE A 181 -13.97 -15.34 22.88
CA PHE A 181 -14.52 -14.81 21.64
C PHE A 181 -15.30 -15.91 20.93
N ASP A 182 -16.64 -15.87 21.01
CA ASP A 182 -17.52 -16.76 20.26
C ASP A 182 -17.98 -16.06 18.98
N SER A 183 -17.65 -16.64 17.82
CA SER A 183 -18.03 -16.10 16.52
C SER A 183 -18.80 -17.11 15.68
N SER A 184 -19.87 -16.62 15.04
CA SER A 184 -20.61 -17.37 14.03
C SER A 184 -20.55 -16.60 12.72
N VAL A 185 -20.13 -17.29 11.66
CA VAL A 185 -20.03 -16.72 10.32
C VAL A 185 -20.98 -17.46 9.40
N ASP A 186 -21.96 -16.73 8.87
CA ASP A 186 -22.95 -17.24 7.94
C ASP A 186 -22.65 -16.81 6.51
N VAL A 187 -22.68 -17.76 5.58
CA VAL A 187 -22.60 -17.47 4.14
C VAL A 187 -23.98 -17.05 3.64
N LEU A 188 -24.19 -15.75 3.45
CA LEU A 188 -25.48 -15.20 3.04
C LEU A 188 -25.83 -15.51 1.56
N SER A 189 -24.82 -15.53 0.70
CA SER A 189 -24.98 -15.84 -0.72
C SER A 189 -23.65 -16.27 -1.34
N VAL A 190 -23.70 -17.07 -2.41
CA VAL A 190 -22.51 -17.54 -3.14
C VAL A 190 -22.69 -17.22 -4.63
N GLY A 191 -21.67 -16.62 -5.24
CA GLY A 191 -21.62 -16.38 -6.68
C GLY A 191 -21.14 -17.60 -7.47
N PRO A 192 -21.05 -17.51 -8.81
CA PRO A 192 -20.42 -18.54 -9.61
C PRO A 192 -18.93 -18.69 -9.25
N LEU A 193 -18.42 -19.91 -9.34
CA LEU A 193 -17.00 -20.20 -9.11
C LEU A 193 -16.17 -19.51 -10.21
N LYS A 194 -15.22 -18.66 -9.80
CA LYS A 194 -14.27 -18.05 -10.75
C LYS A 194 -13.25 -19.09 -11.20
N GLU A 195 -13.01 -19.16 -12.51
CA GLU A 195 -11.93 -19.98 -13.04
C GLU A 195 -10.55 -19.41 -12.66
N LEU A 196 -9.53 -20.26 -12.75
CA LEU A 196 -8.15 -19.84 -12.49
C LEU A 196 -7.77 -18.73 -13.47
N LEU A 197 -7.32 -17.59 -12.95
CA LEU A 197 -7.03 -16.39 -13.75
C LEU A 197 -5.73 -16.49 -14.56
N VAL A 198 -4.91 -17.51 -14.28
CA VAL A 198 -3.63 -17.80 -14.92
C VAL A 198 -3.74 -19.07 -15.78
N SER A 199 -3.08 -19.09 -16.93
CA SER A 199 -2.86 -20.32 -17.70
C SER A 199 -1.58 -21.00 -17.21
N LEU A 200 -1.60 -22.32 -17.05
CA LEU A 200 -0.49 -23.07 -16.49
C LEU A 200 -0.17 -24.33 -17.28
N ASN A 201 1.12 -24.61 -17.45
CA ASN A 201 1.64 -25.92 -17.86
C ASN A 201 2.69 -26.42 -16.85
N PHE A 202 2.55 -27.67 -16.39
CA PHE A 202 3.46 -28.29 -15.42
C PHE A 202 4.14 -29.51 -16.04
N GLU A 203 5.46 -29.45 -16.19
CA GLU A 203 6.25 -30.45 -16.90
C GLU A 203 7.43 -30.95 -16.08
N VAL A 204 7.90 -32.15 -16.46
CA VAL A 204 9.16 -32.74 -16.02
C VAL A 204 10.13 -32.70 -17.20
N SER A 205 11.38 -32.34 -16.96
CA SER A 205 12.41 -32.31 -17.99
C SER A 205 12.67 -33.73 -18.50
N GLU A 206 12.97 -34.66 -17.58
CA GLU A 206 13.21 -36.06 -17.93
C GLU A 206 12.02 -36.94 -17.54
N ARG A 207 11.41 -37.60 -18.54
CA ARG A 207 10.28 -38.53 -18.31
C ARG A 207 10.72 -39.85 -17.70
N LYS A 208 12.01 -40.15 -17.72
CA LYS A 208 12.60 -41.37 -17.20
C LYS A 208 14.01 -41.09 -16.67
N VAL A 209 14.28 -41.44 -15.42
CA VAL A 209 15.60 -41.31 -14.77
C VAL A 209 15.98 -42.58 -13.99
N GLY A 210 17.24 -42.68 -13.60
CA GLY A 210 17.76 -43.76 -12.75
C GLY A 210 17.56 -43.49 -11.26
N PHE A 211 17.82 -44.50 -10.43
CA PHE A 211 17.80 -44.36 -8.97
C PHE A 211 18.84 -43.34 -8.48
N GLY A 212 18.49 -42.51 -7.49
CA GLY A 212 19.37 -41.46 -6.98
C GLY A 212 19.50 -40.21 -7.86
N SER A 213 18.89 -40.22 -9.05
CA SER A 213 18.97 -39.11 -10.01
C SER A 213 18.22 -37.88 -9.53
N PHE A 214 18.74 -36.72 -9.90
CA PHE A 214 17.97 -35.48 -9.90
C PHE A 214 16.99 -35.46 -11.07
N ASN A 215 16.00 -34.57 -11.01
CA ASN A 215 15.14 -34.18 -12.12
C ASN A 215 14.70 -32.72 -11.95
N LEU A 216 14.44 -32.05 -13.07
CA LEU A 216 13.98 -30.67 -13.11
C LEU A 216 12.49 -30.63 -13.45
N LEU A 217 11.73 -29.94 -12.61
CA LEU A 217 10.32 -29.63 -12.86
C LEU A 217 10.23 -28.19 -13.32
N SER A 218 9.41 -27.93 -14.34
CA SER A 218 9.17 -26.57 -14.83
C SER A 218 7.68 -26.25 -14.85
N VAL A 219 7.35 -25.02 -14.45
CA VAL A 219 6.00 -24.48 -14.44
C VAL A 219 5.97 -23.24 -15.33
N ASP A 220 5.25 -23.32 -16.45
CA ASP A 220 4.97 -22.17 -17.29
C ASP A 220 3.67 -21.51 -16.83
N LEU A 221 3.73 -20.23 -16.49
CA LEU A 221 2.62 -19.42 -16.00
C LEU A 221 2.40 -18.22 -16.92
N THR A 222 1.17 -18.04 -17.41
CA THR A 222 0.81 -16.88 -18.25
C THR A 222 -0.36 -16.12 -17.63
N ASN A 223 -0.13 -14.84 -17.34
CA ASN A 223 -1.18 -13.92 -16.91
C ASN A 223 -1.93 -13.34 -18.11
N ASN A 224 -3.14 -13.83 -18.35
CA ASN A 224 -4.01 -13.33 -19.42
C ASN A 224 -4.88 -12.13 -19.00
N GLN A 225 -4.68 -11.62 -17.79
CA GLN A 225 -5.43 -10.49 -17.25
C GLN A 225 -4.70 -9.18 -17.53
N ASN A 226 -5.44 -8.07 -17.39
CA ASN A 226 -4.93 -6.71 -17.54
C ASN A 226 -4.45 -6.09 -16.21
N HIS A 227 -4.23 -6.91 -15.17
CA HIS A 227 -3.76 -6.50 -13.85
C HIS A 227 -2.73 -7.51 -13.32
N TYR A 228 -1.95 -7.10 -12.33
CA TYR A 228 -0.97 -7.97 -11.67
C TYR A 228 -1.64 -9.18 -11.01
N LEU A 229 -1.02 -10.34 -11.13
CA LEU A 229 -1.42 -11.54 -10.41
C LEU A 229 -0.25 -12.05 -9.59
N THR A 230 -0.54 -12.47 -8.36
CA THR A 230 0.37 -13.26 -7.54
C THR A 230 -0.17 -14.66 -7.43
N VAL A 231 0.69 -15.64 -7.68
CA VAL A 231 0.31 -17.05 -7.75
C VAL A 231 1.16 -17.83 -6.76
N PRO A 232 0.60 -18.26 -5.61
CA PRO A 232 1.29 -19.15 -4.70
C PRO A 232 1.31 -20.57 -5.29
N LEU A 233 2.50 -21.05 -5.63
CA LEU A 233 2.78 -22.41 -6.04
C LEU A 233 3.14 -23.26 -4.83
N GLN A 234 2.55 -24.45 -4.74
CA GLN A 234 2.91 -25.45 -3.74
C GLN A 234 3.16 -26.82 -4.37
N LEU A 235 4.39 -27.31 -4.26
CA LEU A 235 4.75 -28.67 -4.65
C LEU A 235 4.44 -29.64 -3.50
N ALA A 236 3.66 -30.68 -3.79
CA ALA A 236 3.29 -31.68 -2.80
C ALA A 236 4.50 -32.51 -2.33
N PRO A 237 4.64 -32.82 -1.03
CA PRO A 237 5.55 -33.88 -0.60
C PRO A 237 5.19 -35.18 -1.33
N THR A 238 6.18 -35.79 -1.97
CA THR A 238 6.01 -37.07 -2.66
C THR A 238 6.92 -38.08 -1.99
N THR A 239 6.37 -39.21 -1.54
CA THR A 239 7.16 -40.26 -0.86
C THR A 239 8.31 -40.73 -1.76
N ASN A 240 9.50 -40.91 -1.18
CA ASN A 240 10.74 -41.27 -1.89
C ASN A 240 11.23 -40.26 -2.95
N ILE A 241 10.72 -39.03 -2.90
CA ILE A 241 11.25 -37.88 -3.64
C ILE A 241 11.61 -36.79 -2.63
N GLU A 242 12.88 -36.42 -2.62
CA GLU A 242 13.37 -35.28 -1.84
C GLU A 242 13.30 -34.01 -2.69
N ASN A 243 12.87 -32.90 -2.10
CA ASN A 243 12.87 -31.61 -2.76
C ASN A 243 14.15 -30.89 -2.37
N TYR A 244 14.92 -30.46 -3.36
CA TYR A 244 16.17 -29.75 -3.10
C TYR A 244 15.92 -28.24 -2.89
N ASP A 245 14.93 -27.71 -3.60
CA ASP A 245 14.45 -26.34 -3.43
C ASP A 245 13.27 -26.25 -2.45
N ASP A 246 12.94 -25.02 -2.06
CA ASP A 246 11.68 -24.72 -1.39
C ASP A 246 10.50 -25.22 -2.23
N ARG A 247 9.56 -25.90 -1.56
CA ARG A 247 8.34 -26.43 -2.18
C ARG A 247 7.29 -25.36 -2.38
N PHE A 248 7.48 -24.19 -1.78
CA PHE A 248 6.59 -23.05 -1.91
C PHE A 248 7.28 -21.94 -2.69
N ARG A 249 6.54 -21.31 -3.61
CA ARG A 249 7.00 -20.13 -4.35
C ARG A 249 5.83 -19.21 -4.59
N ASN A 250 5.98 -17.92 -4.28
CA ASN A 250 5.05 -16.91 -4.77
C ASN A 250 5.58 -16.40 -6.10
N VAL A 251 4.72 -16.33 -7.12
CA VAL A 251 5.10 -15.84 -8.45
C VAL A 251 4.31 -14.59 -8.78
N LEU A 252 5.02 -13.47 -8.99
CA LEU A 252 4.43 -12.26 -9.55
C LEU A 252 4.41 -12.35 -11.08
N LEU A 253 3.25 -12.04 -11.65
CA LEU A 253 3.03 -11.93 -13.09
C LEU A 253 2.40 -10.57 -13.43
N SER A 254 3.13 -9.76 -14.19
CA SER A 254 2.63 -8.53 -14.81
C SER A 254 1.56 -8.83 -15.87
N PRO A 255 0.72 -7.85 -16.26
CA PRO A 255 -0.29 -8.04 -17.30
C PRO A 255 0.31 -8.58 -18.61
N GLY A 256 -0.17 -9.72 -19.09
CA GLY A 256 0.32 -10.37 -20.31
C GLY A 256 1.67 -11.10 -20.17
N GLU A 257 2.29 -11.10 -18.99
CA GLU A 257 3.57 -11.77 -18.76
C GLU A 257 3.43 -13.30 -18.82
N THR A 258 4.47 -13.95 -19.36
CA THR A 258 4.69 -15.39 -19.18
C THR A 258 6.01 -15.60 -18.46
N LYS A 259 5.98 -16.31 -17.32
CA LYS A 259 7.14 -16.64 -16.50
C LYS A 259 7.28 -18.15 -16.36
N LYS A 260 8.52 -18.64 -16.35
CA LYS A 260 8.84 -20.06 -16.13
C LYS A 260 9.52 -20.20 -14.78
N GLU A 261 8.95 -21.02 -13.91
CA GLU A 261 9.48 -21.37 -12.60
C GLU A 261 10.03 -22.79 -12.58
N PHE A 262 10.98 -23.06 -11.68
CA PHE A 262 11.70 -24.32 -11.62
C PHE A 262 11.72 -24.90 -10.20
N PHE A 263 11.66 -26.23 -10.13
CA PHE A 263 11.90 -27.01 -8.91
C PHE A 263 12.84 -28.17 -9.21
N ILE A 264 13.89 -28.31 -8.41
CA ILE A 264 14.78 -29.47 -8.50
C ILE A 264 14.38 -30.50 -7.43
N VAL A 265 14.20 -31.74 -7.88
CA VAL A 265 13.85 -32.89 -7.02
C VAL A 265 14.86 -34.01 -7.19
N GLN A 266 15.03 -34.82 -6.15
CA GLN A 266 15.92 -35.97 -6.14
C GLN A 266 15.15 -37.25 -5.81
N VAL A 267 15.43 -38.30 -6.56
CA VAL A 267 14.91 -39.64 -6.30
C VAL A 267 15.71 -40.31 -5.19
N ASP A 268 15.01 -40.92 -4.23
CA ASP A 268 15.62 -41.71 -3.16
C ASP A 268 16.52 -42.84 -3.71
N PHE A 269 17.69 -43.01 -3.10
CA PHE A 269 18.67 -44.03 -3.45
C PHE A 269 18.26 -45.43 -3.00
N ASP A 270 17.40 -45.53 -1.98
CA ASP A 270 17.07 -46.77 -1.27
C ASP A 270 15.87 -47.51 -1.87
N LEU A 271 15.34 -47.04 -3.00
CA LEU A 271 14.30 -47.74 -3.76
C LEU A 271 14.79 -49.14 -4.18
N ASP A 272 13.89 -50.13 -4.10
CA ASP A 272 14.19 -51.49 -4.53
C ASP A 272 14.43 -51.53 -6.04
N LYS A 273 15.69 -51.78 -6.41
CA LYS A 273 16.18 -51.75 -7.79
C LYS A 273 15.58 -52.82 -8.70
N ASN A 274 14.78 -53.74 -8.16
CA ASN A 274 14.03 -54.74 -8.93
C ASN A 274 12.71 -54.22 -9.49
N TYR A 275 12.24 -53.06 -9.05
CA TYR A 275 10.99 -52.46 -9.51
C TYR A 275 11.22 -51.26 -10.43
N ALA A 276 10.19 -50.92 -11.19
CA ALA A 276 10.08 -49.65 -11.89
C ALA A 276 8.98 -48.83 -11.20
N TYR A 277 9.31 -47.60 -10.85
CA TYR A 277 8.43 -46.67 -10.15
C TYR A 277 7.90 -45.61 -11.12
N THR A 278 6.70 -45.11 -10.88
CA THR A 278 6.15 -43.93 -11.57
C THR A 278 5.72 -42.96 -10.49
N PHE A 279 6.33 -41.78 -10.46
CA PHE A 279 6.07 -40.79 -9.42
C PHE A 279 5.02 -39.78 -9.91
N PRO A 280 3.87 -39.66 -9.21
CA PRO A 280 2.87 -38.64 -9.48
C PRO A 280 3.21 -37.35 -8.74
N LEU A 281 3.87 -36.41 -9.42
CA LEU A 281 4.16 -35.09 -8.86
C LEU A 281 2.91 -34.23 -8.93
N LYS A 282 2.58 -33.57 -7.82
CA LYS A 282 1.40 -32.70 -7.72
C LYS A 282 1.81 -31.28 -7.39
N LEU A 283 1.35 -30.34 -8.20
CA LEU A 283 1.48 -28.90 -7.97
C LEU A 283 0.10 -28.34 -7.64
N PHE A 284 -0.01 -27.56 -6.57
CA PHE A 284 -1.24 -26.91 -6.13
C PHE A 284 -1.19 -25.41 -6.39
N ILE A 285 -2.34 -24.87 -6.80
CA ILE A 285 -2.65 -23.43 -6.81
C ILE A 285 -4.06 -23.28 -6.24
N GLY A 286 -4.16 -22.83 -5.00
CA GLY A 286 -5.43 -22.83 -4.27
C GLY A 286 -6.07 -24.23 -4.29
N ASN A 287 -7.28 -24.34 -4.84
CA ASN A 287 -8.01 -25.60 -4.94
C ASN A 287 -7.74 -26.40 -6.24
N LYS A 288 -6.85 -25.92 -7.13
CA LYS A 288 -6.50 -26.61 -8.38
C LYS A 288 -5.27 -27.47 -8.18
N THR A 289 -5.28 -28.66 -8.79
CA THR A 289 -4.16 -29.59 -8.78
C THR A 289 -3.70 -29.86 -10.21
N PHE A 290 -2.40 -29.75 -10.44
CA PHE A 290 -1.73 -30.09 -11.69
C PHE A 290 -0.82 -31.30 -11.47
N LEU A 291 -0.73 -32.18 -12.46
CA LEU A 291 -0.01 -33.45 -12.33
C LEU A 291 1.08 -33.54 -13.39
N ALA A 292 2.26 -33.95 -12.96
CA ALA A 292 3.34 -34.40 -13.83
C ALA A 292 3.80 -35.79 -13.39
N PHE A 293 4.37 -36.56 -14.32
CA PHE A 293 4.81 -37.92 -14.05
C PHE A 293 6.16 -38.18 -14.69
N PHE A 294 7.04 -38.83 -13.94
CA PHE A 294 8.24 -39.43 -14.49
C PHE A 294 8.47 -40.83 -13.92
N LYS A 295 9.21 -41.65 -14.66
CA LYS A 295 9.52 -43.04 -14.31
C LYS A 295 10.93 -43.15 -13.74
N VAL A 296 11.09 -44.08 -12.80
CA VAL A 296 12.40 -44.47 -12.28
C VAL A 296 12.58 -45.96 -12.44
N ASP A 297 13.65 -46.37 -13.11
CA ASP A 297 14.05 -47.78 -13.18
C ASP A 297 15.57 -47.92 -13.38
N ARG A 298 16.07 -49.16 -13.26
CA ARG A 298 17.50 -49.47 -13.35
C ARG A 298 18.16 -49.13 -14.71
N ASN A 299 17.36 -48.90 -15.75
CA ASN A 299 17.82 -48.56 -17.10
C ASN A 299 17.63 -47.06 -17.39
N GLY A 300 17.27 -46.24 -16.40
CA GLY A 300 17.22 -44.78 -16.54
C GLY A 300 18.59 -44.14 -16.34
N ASP A 301 18.81 -43.01 -17.01
CA ASP A 301 20.02 -42.22 -16.86
C ASP A 301 20.04 -41.51 -15.50
N VAL A 302 21.23 -41.41 -14.89
CA VAL A 302 21.42 -40.73 -13.60
C VAL A 302 22.07 -39.39 -13.86
N PHE A 303 21.33 -38.33 -13.52
CA PHE A 303 21.75 -36.94 -13.63
C PHE A 303 22.11 -36.40 -12.25
N ASP A 304 23.19 -35.61 -12.19
CA ASP A 304 23.58 -34.87 -11.00
C ASP A 304 22.82 -33.54 -10.89
N PHE A 305 23.00 -32.86 -9.75
CA PHE A 305 22.38 -31.58 -9.48
C PHE A 305 22.84 -30.49 -10.47
N ASP A 306 24.15 -30.43 -10.73
CA ASP A 306 24.76 -29.38 -11.54
C ASP A 306 24.25 -29.40 -12.99
N TYR A 307 23.96 -30.58 -13.54
CA TYR A 307 23.33 -30.73 -14.85
C TYR A 307 22.02 -29.95 -14.96
N PHE A 308 21.11 -30.07 -13.99
CA PHE A 308 19.84 -29.35 -14.00
C PHE A 308 19.97 -27.92 -13.53
N ASN A 309 20.80 -27.64 -12.53
CA ASN A 309 21.04 -26.29 -12.03
C ASN A 309 21.61 -25.37 -13.12
N SER A 310 22.42 -25.91 -14.04
CA SER A 310 22.92 -25.15 -15.20
C SER A 310 21.84 -24.75 -16.22
N GLN A 311 20.68 -25.42 -16.20
CA GLN A 311 19.55 -25.16 -17.09
C GLN A 311 18.55 -24.15 -16.48
N VAL A 312 18.65 -23.90 -15.18
CA VAL A 312 17.88 -22.85 -14.50
C VAL A 312 18.51 -21.49 -14.83
N PRO A 313 17.78 -20.54 -15.41
CA PRO A 313 18.27 -19.19 -15.62
C PRO A 313 18.70 -18.59 -14.28
N LYS A 314 19.99 -18.26 -14.13
CA LYS A 314 20.47 -17.56 -12.94
C LYS A 314 19.91 -16.15 -12.98
N GLN A 315 19.14 -15.75 -11.96
CA GLN A 315 18.95 -14.33 -11.67
C GLN A 315 20.34 -13.75 -11.36
N GLU A 316 20.79 -12.79 -12.16
CA GLU A 316 22.04 -12.09 -11.92
C GLU A 316 21.95 -11.42 -10.54
N ALA A 317 22.85 -11.80 -9.64
CA ALA A 317 23.11 -10.99 -8.46
C ALA A 317 23.58 -9.61 -8.96
N VAL A 318 22.79 -8.58 -8.71
CA VAL A 318 23.14 -7.21 -9.11
C VAL A 318 24.40 -6.82 -8.34
N TYR A 319 25.54 -6.83 -9.03
CA TYR A 319 26.82 -6.38 -8.48
C TYR A 319 26.72 -4.89 -8.13
N GLN A 320 26.91 -4.55 -6.86
CA GLN A 320 26.78 -3.19 -6.32
C GLN A 320 28.05 -2.74 -5.61
N PRO A 321 29.03 -2.19 -6.34
CA PRO A 321 30.29 -1.75 -5.76
C PRO A 321 30.24 -0.34 -5.14
N LEU A 322 29.14 0.39 -5.31
CA LEU A 322 28.94 1.74 -4.78
C LEU A 322 27.78 1.80 -3.77
N GLN A 323 28.07 2.30 -2.58
CA GLN A 323 27.07 2.57 -1.53
C GLN A 323 26.95 4.07 -1.30
N GLY A 324 25.72 4.59 -1.30
CA GLY A 324 25.52 6.03 -1.18
C GLY A 324 24.06 6.47 -1.17
N SER A 325 23.88 7.78 -1.07
CA SER A 325 22.60 8.47 -1.00
C SER A 325 22.58 9.70 -1.90
N CYS A 326 21.37 10.11 -2.26
CA CYS A 326 21.11 11.43 -2.84
C CYS A 326 19.98 12.05 -2.03
N VAL A 327 20.03 13.37 -1.87
CA VAL A 327 19.02 14.18 -1.19
C VAL A 327 18.77 15.41 -2.04
N ALA A 328 17.51 15.75 -2.26
CA ALA A 328 17.15 17.03 -2.86
C ALA A 328 17.03 18.11 -1.78
N ASP A 329 17.34 19.35 -2.13
CA ASP A 329 17.18 20.50 -1.23
C ASP A 329 15.70 20.77 -0.87
N LYS A 330 14.79 20.38 -1.78
CA LYS A 330 13.34 20.40 -1.60
C LYS A 330 12.68 19.29 -2.41
N ASN A 331 11.55 18.79 -1.93
CA ASN A 331 10.83 17.70 -2.58
C ASN A 331 9.58 18.21 -3.33
N SER A 332 9.14 19.43 -3.04
CA SER A 332 8.06 20.13 -3.74
C SER A 332 8.51 21.53 -4.19
N LEU A 333 8.10 21.91 -5.41
CA LEU A 333 8.41 23.22 -6.00
C LEU A 333 7.36 23.66 -7.02
N TYR A 334 7.18 24.97 -7.16
CA TYR A 334 6.36 25.52 -8.24
C TYR A 334 7.07 25.47 -9.59
N LEU A 335 6.27 25.48 -10.65
CA LEU A 335 6.76 25.49 -12.01
C LEU A 335 7.69 26.69 -12.26
N GLY A 336 8.91 26.41 -12.73
CA GLY A 336 9.94 27.42 -12.99
C GLY A 336 10.98 27.61 -11.89
N GLU A 337 10.83 26.97 -10.73
CA GLU A 337 11.90 26.92 -9.73
C GLU A 337 12.99 25.89 -10.08
N SER A 338 14.19 26.12 -9.56
CA SER A 338 15.33 25.20 -9.65
C SER A 338 15.38 24.28 -8.43
N LEU A 339 15.75 23.03 -8.67
CA LEU A 339 15.99 21.96 -7.71
C LEU A 339 17.50 21.68 -7.62
N VAL A 340 18.04 21.54 -6.41
CA VAL A 340 19.42 21.11 -6.18
C VAL A 340 19.42 19.70 -5.59
N VAL A 341 20.17 18.79 -6.22
CA VAL A 341 20.30 17.40 -5.79
C VAL A 341 21.73 17.17 -5.35
N SER A 342 21.95 16.87 -4.06
CA SER A 342 23.26 16.57 -3.49
C SER A 342 23.39 15.07 -3.22
N CYS A 343 24.49 14.46 -3.65
CA CYS A 343 24.73 13.03 -3.55
C CYS A 343 26.09 12.73 -2.93
N SER A 344 26.18 11.61 -2.20
CA SER A 344 27.40 11.07 -1.60
C SER A 344 27.49 9.57 -1.83
N PHE A 345 28.56 9.11 -2.48
CA PHE A 345 28.78 7.70 -2.77
C PHE A 345 30.19 7.24 -2.42
N GLN A 346 30.28 6.10 -1.74
CA GLN A 346 31.51 5.42 -1.38
C GLN A 346 31.70 4.16 -2.22
N ASN A 347 32.92 3.96 -2.72
CA ASN A 347 33.36 2.68 -3.26
C ASN A 347 33.61 1.68 -2.13
N ILE A 348 32.76 0.67 -2.04
CA ILE A 348 32.84 -0.40 -1.03
C ILE A 348 33.52 -1.65 -1.57
N ASP A 349 33.91 -1.63 -2.85
CA ASP A 349 34.56 -2.75 -3.50
C ASP A 349 36.06 -2.81 -3.19
N ASP A 350 36.65 -3.98 -3.42
CA ASP A 350 38.08 -4.22 -3.25
C ASP A 350 38.92 -3.86 -4.49
N ASP A 351 38.31 -3.22 -5.49
CA ASP A 351 38.97 -2.67 -6.68
C ASP A 351 38.61 -1.19 -6.98
N VAL A 352 39.38 -0.58 -7.87
CA VAL A 352 39.17 0.78 -8.39
C VAL A 352 38.12 0.76 -9.49
N LEU A 353 37.01 1.47 -9.28
CA LEU A 353 35.95 1.60 -10.29
C LEU A 353 36.32 2.68 -11.30
N ARG A 354 36.38 2.31 -12.57
CA ARG A 354 36.81 3.21 -13.64
C ARG A 354 35.66 3.60 -14.55
N TRP A 355 35.73 4.85 -15.02
CA TRP A 355 34.80 5.42 -15.98
C TRP A 355 33.32 5.34 -15.55
N VAL A 356 33.05 5.57 -14.26
CA VAL A 356 31.68 5.60 -13.74
C VAL A 356 30.99 6.87 -14.26
N ASN A 357 29.97 6.69 -15.09
CA ASN A 357 29.07 7.75 -15.54
C ASN A 357 28.06 8.03 -14.45
N ILE A 358 28.09 9.27 -13.96
CA ILE A 358 27.18 9.81 -12.96
C ILE A 358 26.20 10.72 -13.72
N CYS A 359 24.94 10.32 -13.77
CA CYS A 359 23.90 10.95 -14.57
C CYS A 359 22.71 11.36 -13.72
N LEU A 360 22.20 12.58 -13.93
CA LEU A 360 20.83 12.95 -13.59
C LEU A 360 20.02 13.04 -14.89
N GLU A 361 19.17 12.04 -15.14
CA GLU A 361 18.49 11.85 -16.43
C GLU A 361 19.49 11.83 -17.63
N GLN A 362 19.54 12.91 -18.42
CA GLN A 362 20.40 13.05 -19.60
C GLN A 362 21.69 13.86 -19.33
N GLU A 363 21.80 14.46 -18.14
CA GLU A 363 22.97 15.27 -17.76
C GLU A 363 23.98 14.38 -17.04
N CYS A 364 25.08 14.03 -17.72
CA CYS A 364 26.07 13.07 -17.24
C CYS A 364 27.47 13.68 -17.13
N HIS A 365 28.25 13.21 -16.15
CA HIS A 365 29.69 13.41 -16.07
C HIS A 365 30.39 12.11 -15.63
N ASN A 366 31.69 12.00 -15.89
CA ASN A 366 32.45 10.78 -15.64
C ASN A 366 33.41 10.92 -14.45
N LYS A 367 33.54 9.87 -13.63
CA LYS A 367 34.43 9.82 -12.47
C LYS A 367 35.06 8.43 -12.30
N HIS A 368 36.29 8.41 -11.81
CA HIS A 368 36.94 7.19 -11.30
C HIS A 368 36.83 7.17 -9.77
N PHE A 369 36.50 6.04 -9.16
CA PHE A 369 36.49 5.88 -7.70
C PHE A 369 37.66 5.00 -7.26
N SER A 370 38.52 5.55 -6.41
CA SER A 370 39.59 4.81 -5.75
C SER A 370 39.01 3.87 -4.68
N LEU A 371 39.82 2.95 -4.19
CA LEU A 371 39.46 2.03 -3.11
C LEU A 371 38.99 2.80 -1.87
N GLY A 372 37.77 2.52 -1.39
CA GLY A 372 37.19 3.18 -0.22
C GLY A 372 36.86 4.68 -0.42
N GLU A 373 37.04 5.25 -1.62
CA GLU A 373 36.83 6.68 -1.88
C GLU A 373 35.34 7.03 -1.76
N THR A 374 35.05 8.05 -0.95
CA THR A 374 33.75 8.74 -0.95
C THR A 374 33.82 9.96 -1.86
N TYR A 375 32.82 10.13 -2.72
CA TYR A 375 32.68 11.23 -3.64
C TYR A 375 31.33 11.94 -3.46
N ASP A 376 31.40 13.25 -3.21
CA ASP A 376 30.24 14.13 -3.07
C ASP A 376 30.09 15.00 -4.31
N PHE A 377 28.87 15.12 -4.83
CA PHE A 377 28.56 15.90 -6.03
C PHE A 377 27.14 16.46 -6.02
N GLU A 378 26.88 17.46 -6.85
CA GLU A 378 25.57 18.12 -6.95
C GLU A 378 25.10 18.28 -8.40
N PHE A 379 23.78 18.24 -8.60
CA PHE A 379 23.11 18.62 -9.83
C PHE A 379 22.12 19.76 -9.57
N THR A 380 21.89 20.61 -10.57
CA THR A 380 20.84 21.64 -10.53
C THR A 380 19.91 21.45 -11.72
N LYS A 381 18.60 21.27 -11.46
CA LYS A 381 17.60 20.99 -12.49
C LYS A 381 16.41 21.95 -12.41
N ASN A 382 15.96 22.47 -13.55
CA ASN A 382 14.72 23.25 -13.64
C ASN A 382 13.56 22.33 -14.03
N ILE A 383 12.47 22.38 -13.27
CA ILE A 383 11.27 21.57 -13.54
C ILE A 383 10.26 22.43 -14.33
N SER A 384 9.79 21.87 -15.46
CA SER A 384 8.98 22.60 -16.45
C SER A 384 7.60 22.00 -16.73
N VAL A 385 7.24 20.91 -16.04
CA VAL A 385 5.99 20.18 -16.23
C VAL A 385 5.38 19.87 -14.86
N VAL A 386 4.09 20.17 -14.69
CA VAL A 386 3.31 19.91 -13.46
C VAL A 386 3.12 18.41 -13.27
N GLY A 387 3.18 17.95 -12.02
CA GLY A 387 2.93 16.56 -11.61
C GLY A 387 4.09 15.93 -10.84
N VAL A 388 3.96 14.63 -10.57
CA VAL A 388 4.98 13.83 -9.87
C VAL A 388 6.05 13.40 -10.87
N LYS A 389 7.31 13.73 -10.58
CA LYS A 389 8.46 13.33 -11.38
C LYS A 389 9.44 12.51 -10.55
N ASN A 390 9.77 11.31 -11.01
CA ASN A 390 10.81 10.50 -10.39
C ASN A 390 12.15 10.77 -11.08
N LEU A 391 13.06 11.46 -10.40
CA LEU A 391 14.39 11.77 -10.91
C LEU A 391 15.37 10.67 -10.51
N ALA A 392 15.96 10.02 -11.50
CA ALA A 392 16.99 9.00 -11.28
C ALA A 392 18.39 9.60 -11.37
N VAL A 393 19.14 9.52 -10.27
CA VAL A 393 20.60 9.66 -10.27
C VAL A 393 21.21 8.28 -10.48
N THR A 394 21.85 8.08 -11.63
CA THR A 394 22.42 6.79 -12.03
C THR A 394 23.94 6.87 -12.06
N LEU A 395 24.60 5.91 -11.41
CA LEU A 395 26.05 5.68 -11.45
C LEU A 395 26.28 4.35 -12.14
N SER A 396 26.89 4.36 -13.32
CA SER A 396 27.05 3.15 -14.11
C SER A 396 28.33 3.12 -14.92
N ASN A 397 28.81 1.92 -15.22
CA ASN A 397 29.83 1.67 -16.24
C ASN A 397 29.43 0.39 -17.01
N GLU A 398 30.37 -0.27 -17.68
CA GLU A 398 30.11 -1.51 -18.41
C GLU A 398 29.75 -2.70 -17.51
N ASP A 399 30.11 -2.64 -16.23
CA ASP A 399 30.04 -3.78 -15.29
C ASP A 399 28.90 -3.66 -14.28
N PHE A 400 28.45 -2.44 -13.96
CA PHE A 400 27.41 -2.22 -12.94
C PHE A 400 26.54 -0.98 -13.21
N GLN A 401 25.37 -0.96 -12.56
CA GLN A 401 24.50 0.21 -12.48
C GLN A 401 23.90 0.33 -11.08
N VAL A 402 24.16 1.46 -10.42
CA VAL A 402 23.53 1.86 -9.16
C VAL A 402 22.67 3.08 -9.43
N SER A 403 21.39 3.01 -9.09
CA SER A 403 20.47 4.12 -9.24
C SER A 403 19.91 4.55 -7.89
N LYS A 404 19.78 5.87 -7.67
CA LYS A 404 19.04 6.47 -6.57
C LYS A 404 17.96 7.34 -7.16
N TYR A 405 16.78 7.26 -6.56
CA TYR A 405 15.58 7.88 -7.09
C TYR A 405 15.10 8.93 -6.11
N LEU A 406 14.73 10.09 -6.65
CA LEU A 406 14.23 11.25 -5.92
C LEU A 406 12.87 11.61 -6.48
N LEU A 407 11.85 11.53 -5.64
CA LEU A 407 10.49 11.87 -6.04
C LEU A 407 10.25 13.36 -5.82
N ILE A 408 9.89 14.06 -6.89
CA ILE A 408 9.76 15.52 -6.93
C ILE A 408 8.35 15.92 -7.36
N TYR A 409 7.71 16.80 -6.58
CA TYR A 409 6.40 17.40 -6.87
C TYR A 409 6.56 18.72 -7.58
N SER A 410 6.15 18.78 -8.84
CA SER A 410 5.93 20.06 -9.52
C SER A 410 4.48 20.50 -9.34
N LEU A 411 4.30 21.55 -8.55
CA LEU A 411 3.00 22.07 -8.12
C LEU A 411 2.50 23.16 -9.08
N ASP A 412 1.19 23.18 -9.35
CA ASP A 412 0.45 24.30 -9.97
C ASP A 412 -0.21 25.19 -8.91
N GLU A 413 -0.86 26.30 -9.28
CA GLU A 413 -1.64 27.06 -8.29
C GLU A 413 -2.92 26.27 -7.91
N PRO A 414 -3.28 26.18 -6.61
CA PRO A 414 -4.45 25.43 -6.20
C PRO A 414 -5.75 26.04 -6.76
N LEU A 415 -6.61 25.19 -7.30
CA LEU A 415 -7.89 25.53 -7.91
C LEU A 415 -8.99 24.67 -7.30
N VAL A 416 -10.07 25.35 -6.90
CA VAL A 416 -11.29 24.75 -6.35
C VAL A 416 -12.48 25.18 -7.21
N SER A 417 -13.44 24.28 -7.38
CA SER A 417 -14.72 24.58 -8.03
C SER A 417 -15.90 24.27 -7.09
N ILE A 418 -17.00 25.00 -7.28
CA ILE A 418 -18.30 24.71 -6.68
C ILE A 418 -19.22 24.23 -7.79
N SER A 419 -19.96 23.15 -7.55
CA SER A 419 -20.89 22.56 -8.51
C SER A 419 -22.14 22.03 -7.81
N ASP A 420 -23.16 21.67 -8.60
CA ASP A 420 -24.41 21.06 -8.13
C ASP A 420 -25.14 21.84 -7.02
N LEU A 421 -25.04 23.18 -7.03
CA LEU A 421 -25.74 24.03 -6.08
C LEU A 421 -27.28 23.93 -6.28
N LYS A 422 -27.96 23.35 -5.29
CA LYS A 422 -29.41 23.14 -5.22
C LYS A 422 -29.98 23.88 -4.02
N PHE A 423 -31.03 24.66 -4.26
CA PHE A 423 -31.77 25.39 -3.23
C PHE A 423 -33.19 25.69 -3.70
N PRO A 424 -34.15 25.88 -2.79
CA PRO A 424 -35.49 26.36 -3.15
C PRO A 424 -35.46 27.87 -3.43
N GLU A 425 -36.07 28.31 -4.53
CA GLU A 425 -36.18 29.74 -4.86
C GLU A 425 -37.10 30.49 -3.90
N THR A 426 -38.13 29.82 -3.37
CA THR A 426 -39.17 30.41 -2.49
C THR A 426 -39.50 29.50 -1.31
N ILE A 427 -39.64 30.06 -0.11
CA ILE A 427 -40.09 29.33 1.10
C ILE A 427 -41.09 30.16 1.93
N SER A 428 -41.86 29.49 2.79
CA SER A 428 -42.73 30.15 3.80
C SER A 428 -42.04 30.28 5.16
N PHE A 429 -42.61 31.12 6.04
CA PHE A 429 -42.05 31.40 7.38
C PHE A 429 -41.77 30.15 8.25
N LYS A 430 -42.55 29.08 8.09
CA LYS A 430 -42.41 27.84 8.88
C LYS A 430 -41.55 26.77 8.19
N ASP A 431 -41.18 26.97 6.94
CA ASP A 431 -40.48 25.97 6.14
C ASP A 431 -38.98 25.99 6.44
N LEU A 432 -38.29 24.91 6.05
CA LEU A 432 -36.83 24.80 6.04
C LEU A 432 -36.37 24.86 4.58
N ALA A 433 -35.43 25.75 4.27
CA ALA A 433 -34.75 25.79 2.99
C ALA A 433 -33.54 24.86 3.03
N ASP A 434 -33.62 23.72 2.33
CA ASP A 434 -32.48 22.82 2.16
C ASP A 434 -31.59 23.30 1.02
N VAL A 435 -30.35 23.66 1.35
CA VAL A 435 -29.30 24.06 0.41
C VAL A 435 -28.26 22.96 0.35
N SER A 436 -27.89 22.48 -0.83
CA SER A 436 -26.80 21.53 -1.02
C SER A 436 -25.93 21.87 -2.22
N PHE A 437 -24.65 21.51 -2.17
CA PHE A 437 -23.67 21.79 -3.22
C PHE A 437 -22.44 20.88 -3.06
N VAL A 438 -21.62 20.82 -4.10
CA VAL A 438 -20.38 20.03 -4.15
C VAL A 438 -19.20 20.97 -4.31
N VAL A 439 -18.14 20.72 -3.55
CA VAL A 439 -16.85 21.42 -3.69
C VAL A 439 -15.81 20.40 -4.14
N SER A 440 -15.04 20.71 -5.18
CA SER A 440 -14.00 19.82 -5.74
C SER A 440 -12.70 20.54 -6.07
N GLN A 441 -11.58 19.81 -5.94
CA GLN A 441 -10.25 20.23 -6.38
C GLN A 441 -10.10 20.01 -7.89
N GLU A 442 -9.58 21.01 -8.59
CA GLU A 442 -9.32 20.96 -10.04
C GLU A 442 -7.81 21.11 -10.40
N SER A 443 -6.97 21.42 -9.42
CA SER A 443 -5.50 21.53 -9.53
C SER A 443 -4.78 20.25 -9.09
N PHE A 444 -3.51 20.11 -9.47
CA PHE A 444 -2.63 19.10 -8.88
C PHE A 444 -2.27 19.44 -7.43
N SER A 445 -2.03 20.73 -7.14
CA SER A 445 -1.76 21.22 -5.80
C SER A 445 -2.99 21.17 -4.92
N ASN A 446 -2.83 20.63 -3.72
CA ASN A 446 -3.93 20.40 -2.81
C ASN A 446 -4.27 21.67 -1.99
N PRO A 447 -5.51 22.19 -2.06
CA PRO A 447 -5.98 23.27 -1.20
C PRO A 447 -5.93 22.90 0.30
N LYS A 448 -5.14 23.62 1.10
CA LYS A 448 -5.04 23.44 2.55
C LYS A 448 -5.93 24.41 3.31
N SER A 449 -6.33 24.06 4.55
CA SER A 449 -7.14 24.93 5.43
C SER A 449 -8.42 25.43 4.76
N VAL A 450 -9.13 24.54 4.06
CA VAL A 450 -10.33 24.92 3.29
C VAL A 450 -11.47 25.23 4.24
N GLN A 451 -11.98 26.47 4.18
CA GLN A 451 -13.19 26.88 4.88
C GLN A 451 -14.26 27.22 3.86
N VAL A 452 -15.36 26.48 3.92
CA VAL A 452 -16.55 26.72 3.11
C VAL A 452 -17.59 27.40 4.00
N SER A 453 -18.13 28.52 3.57
CA SER A 453 -19.07 29.32 4.38
C SER A 453 -20.28 29.76 3.55
N ILE A 454 -21.48 29.56 4.10
CA ILE A 454 -22.69 30.25 3.63
C ILE A 454 -22.91 31.46 4.52
N VAL A 455 -22.85 32.65 3.90
CA VAL A 455 -22.99 33.93 4.58
C VAL A 455 -24.23 34.67 4.09
N HIS A 456 -25.03 35.14 5.03
CA HIS A 456 -26.17 36.03 4.87
C HIS A 456 -26.12 37.11 5.95
N LYS A 457 -26.82 38.23 5.75
CA LYS A 457 -26.80 39.40 6.66
C LYS A 457 -27.05 39.08 8.13
N GLN A 458 -27.74 37.98 8.43
CA GLN A 458 -28.18 37.59 9.77
C GLN A 458 -27.79 36.15 10.14
N PHE A 459 -27.06 35.47 9.26
CA PHE A 459 -26.78 34.07 9.40
C PHE A 459 -25.45 33.75 8.73
N SER A 460 -24.55 33.09 9.44
CA SER A 460 -23.33 32.54 8.86
C SER A 460 -23.17 31.13 9.36
N HIS A 461 -22.84 30.21 8.45
CA HIS A 461 -22.48 28.86 8.79
C HIS A 461 -21.24 28.47 8.01
N SER A 462 -20.28 27.87 8.70
CA SER A 462 -18.97 27.52 8.13
C SER A 462 -18.65 26.07 8.41
N TRP A 463 -18.11 25.40 7.40
CA TRP A 463 -17.48 24.10 7.50
C TRP A 463 -15.98 24.30 7.34
N ASN A 464 -15.23 23.82 8.34
CA ASN A 464 -13.78 23.75 8.24
C ASN A 464 -13.41 22.35 7.76
N ILE A 465 -12.61 22.29 6.71
CA ILE A 465 -12.16 21.05 6.09
C ILE A 465 -10.63 21.09 6.10
N SER A 466 -10.03 20.03 6.61
CA SER A 466 -8.57 19.88 6.61
C SER A 466 -8.01 19.80 5.18
N ASP A 467 -8.75 19.18 4.26
CA ASP A 467 -8.31 18.83 2.89
C ASP A 467 -9.52 18.55 1.94
N LEU A 468 -9.37 18.84 0.64
CA LEU A 468 -10.32 18.63 -0.47
C LEU A 468 -9.83 17.60 -1.53
N SER A 469 -9.05 16.59 -1.13
CA SER A 469 -8.57 15.47 -1.97
C SER A 469 -9.65 14.69 -2.74
N SER A 470 -10.89 14.76 -2.28
CA SER A 470 -12.07 14.19 -2.96
C SER A 470 -13.24 15.15 -2.93
N LYS A 471 -14.17 14.99 -3.88
CA LYS A 471 -15.38 15.81 -3.97
C LYS A 471 -16.19 15.70 -2.67
N LYS A 472 -16.48 16.83 -2.02
CA LYS A 472 -17.27 16.86 -0.78
C LYS A 472 -18.63 17.48 -1.02
N VAL A 473 -19.66 16.81 -0.48
CA VAL A 473 -21.05 17.27 -0.54
C VAL A 473 -21.37 18.00 0.76
N PHE A 474 -21.88 19.22 0.64
CA PHE A 474 -22.34 20.04 1.75
C PHE A 474 -23.85 20.15 1.71
N SER A 475 -24.46 20.19 2.89
CA SER A 475 -25.90 20.47 3.02
C SER A 475 -26.20 21.25 4.29
N LEU A 476 -27.18 22.13 4.21
CA LEU A 476 -27.64 22.97 5.31
C LEU A 476 -29.13 23.27 5.17
N SER A 477 -29.88 23.09 6.25
CA SER A 477 -31.29 23.47 6.33
C SER A 477 -31.44 24.82 7.03
N ILE A 478 -31.91 25.84 6.30
CA ILE A 478 -32.06 27.22 6.79
C ILE A 478 -33.54 27.49 7.14
N PRO A 479 -33.89 27.79 8.40
CA PRO A 479 -35.27 28.07 8.76
C PRO A 479 -35.81 29.39 8.19
N GLY A 480 -37.02 29.39 7.60
CA GLY A 480 -37.62 30.62 7.05
C GLY A 480 -37.78 31.76 8.06
N ARG A 481 -37.91 31.44 9.35
CA ARG A 481 -37.99 32.43 10.45
C ARG A 481 -36.74 33.29 10.66
N VAL A 482 -35.57 32.87 10.14
CA VAL A 482 -34.32 33.65 10.21
C VAL A 482 -34.09 34.53 8.97
N LEU A 483 -35.00 34.48 8.01
CA LEU A 483 -34.93 35.26 6.78
C LEU A 483 -35.70 36.59 6.90
N SER A 484 -35.28 37.58 6.14
CA SER A 484 -36.04 38.81 5.93
C SER A 484 -37.20 38.56 4.98
N SER A 485 -38.31 39.27 5.15
CA SER A 485 -39.42 39.22 4.18
C SER A 485 -38.94 39.68 2.79
N GLY A 486 -39.25 38.90 1.75
CA GLY A 486 -38.76 39.13 0.38
C GLY A 486 -37.45 38.39 0.07
N VAL A 487 -36.64 38.93 -0.84
CA VAL A 487 -35.44 38.25 -1.35
C VAL A 487 -34.27 38.34 -0.35
N ASN A 488 -33.68 37.20 -0.02
CA ASN A 488 -32.50 37.08 0.82
C ASN A 488 -31.33 36.56 -0.03
N LYS A 489 -30.24 37.33 -0.10
CA LYS A 489 -29.04 36.98 -0.87
C LYS A 489 -28.01 36.28 0.01
N PHE A 490 -27.52 35.14 -0.44
CA PHE A 490 -26.48 34.36 0.21
C PHE A 490 -25.21 34.38 -0.61
N SER A 491 -24.08 34.44 0.07
CA SER A 491 -22.75 34.25 -0.52
C SER A 491 -22.18 32.93 -0.02
N LEU A 492 -21.88 32.02 -0.93
CA LEU A 492 -21.13 30.81 -0.68
C LEU A 492 -19.65 31.12 -0.93
N ILE A 493 -18.86 31.18 0.13
CA ILE A 493 -17.45 31.57 0.09
C ILE A 493 -16.60 30.36 0.47
N THR A 494 -15.64 30.01 -0.38
CA THR A 494 -14.62 28.99 -0.10
C THR A 494 -13.27 29.64 -0.04
N THR A 495 -12.65 29.68 1.14
CA THR A 495 -11.28 30.18 1.34
C THR A 495 -10.33 29.03 1.60
N PHE A 496 -9.12 29.08 1.07
CA PHE A 496 -8.12 28.03 1.22
C PHE A 496 -6.71 28.60 1.07
N LYS A 497 -5.69 27.81 1.44
CA LYS A 497 -4.28 28.14 1.33
C LYS A 497 -3.56 27.14 0.42
N ASP A 498 -2.44 27.54 -0.17
CA ASP A 498 -1.48 26.57 -0.71
C ASP A 498 -0.52 26.05 0.39
N ASP A 499 0.35 25.11 0.01
CA ASP A 499 1.35 24.50 0.88
C ASP A 499 2.38 25.49 1.44
N PHE A 500 2.46 26.70 0.87
CA PHE A 500 3.35 27.78 1.32
C PHE A 500 2.60 28.88 2.10
N GLY A 501 1.30 28.70 2.31
CA GLY A 501 0.47 29.56 3.15
C GLY A 501 -0.13 30.79 2.46
N LYS A 502 -0.08 30.91 1.13
CA LYS A 502 -0.75 31.98 0.36
C LYS A 502 -2.26 31.74 0.34
N ASP A 503 -3.04 32.79 0.56
CA ASP A 503 -4.50 32.73 0.63
C ASP A 503 -5.19 32.81 -0.74
N TYR A 504 -6.22 31.99 -0.93
CA TYR A 504 -7.11 31.95 -2.09
C TYR A 504 -8.58 32.00 -1.62
N SER A 505 -9.45 32.53 -2.48
CA SER A 505 -10.89 32.63 -2.18
C SER A 505 -11.72 32.53 -3.45
N LEU A 506 -12.78 31.75 -3.38
CA LEU A 506 -13.82 31.60 -4.39
C LEU A 506 -15.16 31.99 -3.78
N ALA A 507 -15.99 32.72 -4.52
CA ALA A 507 -17.33 33.10 -4.06
C ALA A 507 -18.38 32.88 -5.14
N GLU A 508 -19.49 32.27 -4.77
CA GLU A 508 -20.72 32.17 -5.56
C GLU A 508 -21.89 32.82 -4.81
N GLU A 509 -22.89 33.34 -5.53
CA GLU A 509 -24.07 33.94 -4.94
C GLU A 509 -25.35 33.19 -5.33
N PHE A 510 -26.27 33.05 -4.37
CA PHE A 510 -27.62 32.55 -4.62
C PHE A 510 -28.66 33.32 -3.80
N SER A 511 -29.95 33.11 -4.05
CA SER A 511 -31.02 33.86 -3.37
C SER A 511 -32.24 33.00 -3.08
N ILE A 512 -32.83 33.23 -1.90
CA ILE A 512 -34.07 32.58 -1.44
C ILE A 512 -35.08 33.66 -1.06
N SER A 513 -36.29 33.58 -1.61
CA SER A 513 -37.39 34.51 -1.33
C SER A 513 -38.28 33.97 -0.20
N LEU A 514 -38.52 34.79 0.83
CA LEU A 514 -39.48 34.49 1.89
C LEU A 514 -40.83 35.14 1.59
N GLU A 515 -41.83 34.30 1.29
CA GLU A 515 -43.17 34.73 0.88
C GLU A 515 -44.26 34.32 1.87
N GLY A 516 -45.47 34.86 1.71
CA GLY A 516 -46.63 34.51 2.56
C GLY A 516 -46.53 34.95 4.02
N VAL A 517 -45.66 35.92 4.34
CA VAL A 517 -45.41 36.36 5.73
C VAL A 517 -46.55 37.26 6.25
N THR A 518 -47.23 36.81 7.30
CA THR A 518 -48.29 37.56 7.99
C THR A 518 -47.76 38.78 8.76
N PHE A 519 -48.64 39.73 9.10
CA PHE A 519 -48.25 40.92 9.89
C PHE A 519 -47.56 40.56 11.20
N GLY A 520 -48.10 39.60 11.96
CA GLY A 520 -47.48 39.15 13.21
C GLY A 520 -46.09 38.52 13.02
N GLN A 521 -45.89 37.78 11.93
CA GLN A 521 -44.58 37.21 11.59
C GLN A 521 -43.57 38.28 11.15
N LYS A 522 -44.01 39.32 10.43
CA LYS A 522 -43.14 40.46 10.09
C LYS A 522 -42.65 41.19 11.35
N VAL A 523 -43.52 41.34 12.36
CA VAL A 523 -43.16 41.91 13.67
C VAL A 523 -42.14 41.00 14.39
N LEU A 524 -42.32 39.68 14.37
CA LEU A 524 -41.36 38.73 14.95
C LEU A 524 -39.99 38.77 14.26
N ILE A 525 -39.95 38.82 12.93
CA ILE A 525 -38.70 38.97 12.16
C ILE A 525 -38.00 40.26 12.57
N PHE A 526 -38.74 41.37 12.65
CA PHE A 526 -38.18 42.67 13.07
C PHE A 526 -37.54 42.61 14.46
N PHE A 527 -38.19 41.98 15.43
CA PHE A 527 -37.63 41.85 16.79
C PHE A 527 -36.41 40.91 16.84
N ASN A 528 -36.40 39.80 16.09
CA ASN A 528 -35.23 38.93 15.97
C ASN A 528 -34.02 39.68 15.37
N GLN A 529 -34.27 40.52 14.37
CA GLN A 529 -33.24 41.36 13.76
C GLN A 529 -32.70 42.45 14.69
N LEU A 530 -33.56 42.98 15.55
CA LEU A 530 -33.18 43.95 16.57
C LEU A 530 -32.33 43.31 17.67
N SER A 531 -32.68 42.09 18.11
CA SER A 531 -31.94 41.32 19.12
C SER A 531 -30.51 41.02 18.67
N LEU A 532 -30.33 40.51 17.45
CA LEU A 532 -29.00 40.19 16.90
C LEU A 532 -28.12 41.44 16.72
N LYS A 533 -28.71 42.60 16.40
CA LYS A 533 -27.99 43.88 16.36
C LYS A 533 -27.55 44.37 17.73
N LEU A 534 -28.34 44.09 18.77
CA LEU A 534 -28.02 44.45 20.16
C LEU A 534 -26.92 43.55 20.71
N GLU A 535 -26.94 42.24 20.44
CA GLU A 535 -25.86 41.31 20.83
C GLU A 535 -24.52 41.69 20.21
N GLY A 536 -24.50 42.06 18.92
CA GLY A 536 -23.28 42.54 18.24
C GLY A 536 -22.75 43.90 18.75
N MET A 537 -23.58 44.71 19.42
CA MET A 537 -23.15 45.99 20.03
C MET A 537 -22.68 45.84 21.48
N PHE A 538 -23.06 44.77 22.19
CA PHE A 538 -22.80 44.60 23.63
C PHE A 538 -21.85 43.46 24.00
N GLY A 539 -21.37 42.66 23.04
CA GLY A 539 -20.25 41.73 23.23
C GLY A 539 -20.32 40.89 24.50
N VAL A 540 -21.25 39.92 24.52
CA VAL A 540 -21.23 38.79 25.48
C VAL A 540 -20.70 37.57 24.75
#